data_AF-A0A7V9S5W3-F1
#
_entry.id   AF-A0A7V9S5W3-F1
#
_cell.length_a   1.000
_cell.length_b   1.000
_cell.length_c   1.000
_cell.angle_alpha   90.00
_cell.angle_beta   90.00
_cell.angle_gamma   90.00
#
_symmetry.space_group_name_H-M   'P 1'
#
loop_
_entity.id
_entity.type
_entity.pdbx_description
1 polymer ?
#
loop_
_entity_poly.entity_id
_entity_poly.type
_entity_poly.pdbx_seq_one_letter_code
_entity_poly.pdbx_strand_id
1 'polypeptide(L)'
;MQKPREGKQWLEKSLLLSTGIGSNEIIKTTFEALTKNDSALGNYKSALGNYKMFILYRDSLINEENTRATIQQQMQYEFDKKEALLKEEQVRQTAIAEEESKRQRLFLILVGSIGIAVAVIAGIVFRSLRITRMQKSIIEKQKHLVEVKQKEILDSIHYAKRIQQSLLPTENYIGRNLKKLKF
;
A
#
# COMPACT_ATOMS: atom_id res chain seq x y z
N MET A 1 -47.66 1.73 71.82
CA MET A 1 -47.00 0.44 71.50
C MET A 1 -47.57 -0.29 70.26
N GLN A 2 -48.65 0.17 69.59
CA GLN A 2 -49.24 -0.51 68.42
C GLN A 2 -48.44 -0.39 67.12
N LYS A 3 -47.96 0.81 66.77
CA LYS A 3 -47.20 1.06 65.53
C LYS A 3 -46.00 0.12 65.26
N PRO A 4 -45.12 -0.19 66.23
CA PRO A 4 -44.01 -1.12 65.98
C PRO A 4 -44.46 -2.57 65.73
N ARG A 5 -45.59 -3.01 66.31
CA ARG A 5 -46.14 -4.36 66.07
C ARG A 5 -46.72 -4.51 64.67
N GLU A 6 -47.43 -3.51 64.18
CA GLU A 6 -47.92 -3.47 62.78
C GLU A 6 -46.73 -3.44 61.81
N GLY A 7 -45.71 -2.63 62.09
CA GLY A 7 -44.49 -2.59 61.29
C GLY A 7 -43.78 -3.94 61.17
N LYS A 8 -43.76 -4.73 62.25
CA LYS A 8 -43.16 -6.08 62.23
C LYS A 8 -43.87 -7.03 61.26
N GLN A 9 -45.21 -7.00 61.20
CA GLN A 9 -45.97 -7.85 60.26
C GLN A 9 -45.67 -7.52 58.80
N TRP A 10 -45.49 -6.24 58.48
CA TRP A 10 -45.11 -5.82 57.13
C TRP A 10 -43.67 -6.24 56.79
N LEU A 11 -42.74 -6.17 57.75
CA LEU A 11 -41.37 -6.65 57.57
C LEU A 11 -41.30 -8.17 57.40
N GLU A 12 -42.11 -8.95 58.13
CA GLU A 12 -42.19 -10.41 57.96
C GLU A 12 -42.76 -10.80 56.59
N LYS A 13 -43.78 -10.07 56.09
CA LYS A 13 -44.28 -10.23 54.72
C LYS A 13 -43.21 -9.87 53.69
N SER A 14 -42.47 -8.79 53.91
CA SER A 14 -41.37 -8.36 53.04
C SER A 14 -40.26 -9.42 53.00
N LEU A 15 -39.92 -10.03 54.14
CA LEU A 15 -38.97 -11.12 54.22
C LEU A 15 -39.43 -12.30 53.38
N LEU A 16 -40.68 -12.76 53.57
CA LEU A 16 -41.25 -13.86 52.81
C LEU A 16 -41.19 -13.62 51.28
N LEU A 17 -41.59 -12.43 50.84
CA LEU A 17 -41.54 -12.05 49.43
C LEU A 17 -40.10 -12.01 48.91
N SER A 18 -39.18 -11.37 49.66
CA SER A 18 -37.77 -11.23 49.29
C SER A 18 -37.04 -12.57 49.20
N THR A 19 -37.36 -13.52 50.08
CA THR A 19 -36.89 -14.90 50.02
C THR A 19 -37.50 -15.63 48.82
N GLY A 20 -38.78 -15.42 48.52
CA GLY A 20 -39.45 -16.01 47.36
C GLY A 20 -38.87 -15.55 46.01
N ILE A 21 -38.39 -14.30 45.92
CA ILE A 21 -37.73 -13.76 44.73
C ILE A 21 -36.21 -13.91 44.74
N GLY A 22 -35.62 -14.43 45.83
CA GLY A 22 -34.18 -14.63 45.97
C GLY A 22 -33.34 -13.35 46.09
N SER A 23 -33.91 -12.24 46.54
CA SER A 23 -33.18 -10.96 46.67
C SER A 23 -32.45 -10.85 48.01
N ASN A 24 -31.18 -11.26 48.04
CA ASN A 24 -30.32 -11.16 49.23
C ASN A 24 -30.18 -9.72 49.76
N GLU A 25 -30.26 -8.71 48.88
CA GLU A 25 -30.21 -7.30 49.26
C GLU A 25 -31.44 -6.87 50.08
N ILE A 26 -32.64 -7.25 49.62
CA ILE A 26 -33.89 -6.98 50.34
C ILE A 26 -33.95 -7.81 51.63
N ILE A 27 -33.48 -9.07 51.60
CA ILE A 27 -33.40 -9.91 52.80
C ILE A 27 -32.49 -9.28 53.86
N LYS A 28 -31.29 -8.83 53.48
CA LYS A 28 -30.36 -8.11 54.37
C LYS A 28 -31.03 -6.90 55.02
N THR A 29 -31.60 -6.00 54.21
CA THR A 29 -32.23 -4.76 54.72
C THR A 29 -33.45 -5.05 55.60
N THR A 30 -34.20 -6.11 55.30
CA THR A 30 -35.35 -6.55 56.10
C THR A 30 -34.93 -7.07 57.47
N PHE A 31 -33.86 -7.87 57.56
CA PHE A 31 -33.30 -8.31 58.85
C PHE A 31 -32.72 -7.16 59.67
N GLU A 32 -32.12 -6.15 59.03
CA GLU A 32 -31.68 -4.93 59.71
C GLU A 32 -32.87 -4.17 60.32
N ALA A 33 -33.96 -4.02 59.56
CA ALA A 33 -35.18 -3.35 60.02
C ALA A 33 -35.88 -4.13 61.14
N LEU A 34 -35.96 -5.47 61.04
CA LEU A 34 -36.50 -6.34 62.08
C LEU A 34 -35.69 -6.26 63.38
N THR A 35 -34.36 -6.15 63.28
CA THR A 35 -33.48 -5.94 64.44
C THR A 35 -33.83 -4.64 65.18
N LYS A 36 -33.98 -3.54 64.44
CA LYS A 36 -34.35 -2.22 65.00
C LYS A 36 -35.75 -2.26 65.62
N ASN A 37 -36.71 -2.90 64.96
CA ASN A 37 -38.09 -3.03 65.44
C ASN A 37 -38.19 -3.87 66.72
N ASP A 38 -37.58 -5.06 66.74
CA ASP A 38 -37.59 -5.95 67.92
C ASP A 38 -36.86 -5.32 69.12
N SER A 39 -35.79 -4.55 68.86
CA SER A 39 -35.10 -3.78 69.90
C SER A 39 -36.03 -2.71 70.52
N ALA A 40 -36.81 -2.01 69.69
CA ALA A 40 -37.78 -1.02 70.15
C ALA A 40 -38.98 -1.64 70.90
N LEU A 41 -39.29 -2.91 70.65
CA LEU A 41 -40.31 -3.69 71.36
C LEU A 41 -39.79 -4.35 72.66
N GLY A 42 -38.49 -4.25 72.96
CA GLY A 42 -37.86 -4.92 74.11
C GLY A 42 -37.58 -6.42 73.90
N ASN A 43 -37.78 -6.93 72.68
CA ASN A 43 -37.57 -8.34 72.33
C ASN A 43 -36.11 -8.61 71.94
N TYR A 44 -35.18 -8.41 72.86
CA TYR A 44 -33.73 -8.50 72.58
C TYR A 44 -33.28 -9.86 72.03
N LYS A 45 -33.94 -10.95 72.41
CA LYS A 45 -33.65 -12.29 71.87
C LYS A 45 -33.92 -12.37 70.36
N SER A 46 -35.07 -11.86 69.92
CA SER A 46 -35.43 -11.82 68.50
C SER A 46 -34.56 -10.82 67.74
N ALA A 47 -34.27 -9.66 68.35
CA ALA A 47 -33.37 -8.67 67.77
C ALA A 47 -31.97 -9.25 67.51
N LEU A 48 -31.40 -9.98 68.47
CA LEU A 48 -30.10 -10.65 68.28
C LEU A 48 -30.14 -11.70 67.16
N GLY A 49 -31.22 -12.48 67.08
CA GLY A 49 -31.41 -13.46 66.00
C GLY A 49 -31.46 -12.80 64.62
N ASN A 50 -32.27 -11.75 64.48
CA ASN A 50 -32.38 -10.97 63.25
C ASN A 50 -31.06 -10.27 62.90
N TYR A 51 -30.32 -9.78 63.89
CA TYR A 51 -29.01 -9.17 63.68
C TYR A 51 -27.99 -10.18 63.13
N LYS A 52 -27.96 -11.41 63.66
CA LYS A 52 -27.09 -12.47 63.13
C LYS A 52 -27.41 -12.78 61.67
N MET A 53 -28.69 -12.84 61.31
CA MET A 53 -29.09 -13.03 59.91
C MET A 53 -28.68 -11.84 59.03
N PHE A 54 -28.87 -10.61 59.50
CA PHE A 54 -28.38 -9.42 58.80
C PHE A 54 -26.88 -9.50 58.50
N ILE A 55 -26.06 -9.86 59.49
CA ILE A 55 -24.61 -10.01 59.31
C ILE A 55 -24.29 -11.07 58.27
N LEU A 56 -24.94 -12.24 58.34
CA LEU A 56 -24.74 -13.32 57.38
C LEU A 56 -25.04 -12.89 55.94
N TYR A 57 -26.18 -12.24 55.70
CA TYR A 57 -26.55 -11.77 54.36
C TYR A 57 -25.69 -10.58 53.89
N ARG A 58 -25.27 -9.71 54.80
CA ARG A 58 -24.34 -8.62 54.50
C ARG A 58 -22.99 -9.15 54.03
N ASP A 59 -22.42 -10.09 54.78
CA ASP A 59 -21.09 -10.65 54.48
C ASP A 59 -21.12 -11.43 53.15
N SER A 60 -22.23 -12.13 52.87
CA SER A 60 -22.46 -12.78 51.56
C SER A 60 -22.48 -11.77 50.40
N LEU A 61 -23.18 -10.64 50.54
CA LEU A 61 -23.27 -9.62 49.50
C LEU A 61 -21.92 -8.94 49.25
N ILE A 62 -21.17 -8.64 50.31
CA ILE A 62 -19.81 -8.08 50.19
C ILE A 62 -18.89 -9.06 49.47
N ASN A 63 -18.99 -10.36 49.77
CA ASN A 63 -18.19 -11.37 49.09
C ASN A 63 -18.53 -11.47 47.59
N GLU A 64 -19.82 -11.38 47.25
CA GLU A 64 -20.27 -11.37 45.86
C GLU A 64 -19.77 -10.12 45.12
N GLU A 65 -19.88 -8.94 45.73
CA GLU A 65 -19.38 -7.67 45.17
C GLU A 65 -17.87 -7.72 44.93
N ASN A 66 -17.10 -8.18 45.91
CA ASN A 66 -15.65 -8.34 45.78
C ASN A 66 -15.28 -9.34 44.68
N THR A 67 -16.03 -10.44 44.57
CA THR A 67 -15.83 -11.44 43.51
C THR A 67 -16.07 -10.81 42.13
N ARG A 68 -17.16 -10.06 41.96
CA ARG A 68 -17.47 -9.35 40.71
C ARG A 68 -16.40 -8.31 40.38
N ALA A 69 -15.96 -7.50 41.35
CA ALA A 69 -14.91 -6.51 41.16
C ALA A 69 -13.59 -7.17 40.73
N THR A 70 -13.24 -8.30 41.34
CA THR A 70 -12.04 -9.08 40.97
C THR A 70 -12.13 -9.60 39.53
N ILE A 71 -13.27 -10.18 39.15
CA ILE A 71 -13.50 -10.66 37.78
C ILE A 71 -13.42 -9.50 36.78
N GLN A 72 -14.02 -8.35 37.09
CA GLN A 72 -13.96 -7.17 36.23
C GLN A 72 -12.53 -6.67 36.04
N GLN A 73 -11.73 -6.62 37.12
CA GLN A 73 -10.32 -6.24 37.04
C GLN A 73 -9.51 -7.23 36.20
N GLN A 74 -9.74 -8.54 36.35
CA GLN A 74 -9.09 -9.56 35.54
C GLN A 74 -9.44 -9.42 34.06
N MET A 75 -10.73 -9.24 33.73
CA MET A 75 -11.16 -9.01 32.35
C MET A 75 -10.53 -7.76 31.75
N GLN A 76 -10.45 -6.65 32.50
CA GLN A 76 -9.82 -5.43 32.02
C GLN A 76 -8.32 -5.66 31.76
N TYR A 77 -7.63 -6.33 32.68
CA TYR A 77 -6.22 -6.65 32.50
C TYR A 77 -5.96 -7.54 31.27
N GLU A 78 -6.78 -8.57 31.06
CA GLU A 78 -6.69 -9.44 29.89
C GLU A 78 -6.99 -8.68 28.59
N PHE A 79 -7.98 -7.78 28.62
CA PHE A 79 -8.32 -6.90 27.51
C PHE A 79 -7.15 -5.97 27.16
N ASP A 80 -6.60 -5.25 28.14
CA ASP A 80 -5.47 -4.34 27.96
C ASP A 80 -4.24 -5.07 27.41
N LYS A 81 -3.97 -6.28 27.93
CA LYS A 81 -2.89 -7.13 27.41
C LYS A 81 -3.11 -7.52 25.96
N LYS A 82 -4.34 -7.91 25.59
CA LYS A 82 -4.68 -8.28 24.21
C LYS A 82 -4.61 -7.07 23.28
N GLU A 83 -5.07 -5.91 23.73
CA GLU A 83 -5.01 -4.66 22.97
C GLU A 83 -3.55 -4.23 22.74
N ALA A 84 -2.68 -4.35 23.75
CA ALA A 84 -1.26 -4.07 23.61
C ALA A 84 -0.58 -4.98 22.56
N LEU A 85 -0.85 -6.29 22.59
CA LEU A 85 -0.33 -7.24 21.60
C LEU A 85 -0.84 -6.92 20.18
N LEU A 86 -2.12 -6.57 20.04
CA LEU A 86 -2.69 -6.19 18.75
C LEU A 86 -2.07 -4.89 18.21
N LYS A 87 -1.85 -3.90 19.07
CA LYS A 87 -1.16 -2.66 18.69
C LYS A 87 0.28 -2.91 18.27
N GLU A 88 1.01 -3.75 19.01
CA GLU A 88 2.39 -4.13 18.67
C GLU A 88 2.45 -4.82 17.30
N GLU A 89 1.58 -5.79 17.05
CA GLU A 89 1.48 -6.48 15.77
C GLU A 89 1.11 -5.53 14.63
N GLN A 90 0.16 -4.62 14.86
CA GLN A 90 -0.22 -3.61 13.87
C GLN A 90 0.94 -2.65 13.54
N VAL A 91 1.70 -2.20 14.54
CA VAL A 91 2.90 -1.37 14.33
C VAL A 91 3.95 -2.14 13.52
N ARG A 92 4.14 -3.42 13.80
CA ARG A 92 5.07 -4.27 13.06
C ARG A 92 4.64 -4.44 11.60
N GLN A 93 3.36 -4.73 11.35
CA GLN A 93 2.84 -4.91 9.99
C GLN A 93 2.90 -3.62 9.18
N THR A 94 2.55 -2.48 9.79
CA THR A 94 2.63 -1.17 9.13
C THR A 94 4.08 -0.80 8.78
N ALA A 95 5.05 -1.07 9.67
CA ALA A 95 6.47 -0.86 9.38
C ALA A 95 6.98 -1.71 8.20
N ILE A 96 6.57 -2.99 8.13
CA ILE A 96 6.93 -3.88 7.01
C ILE A 96 6.30 -3.38 5.70
N ALA A 97 5.01 -3.04 5.72
CA ALA A 97 4.31 -2.53 4.54
C ALA A 97 4.91 -1.22 4.02
N GLU A 98 5.36 -0.33 4.91
CA GLU A 98 6.08 0.89 4.53
C GLU A 98 7.44 0.59 3.89
N GLU A 99 8.20 -0.38 4.41
CA GLU A 99 9.48 -0.78 3.81
C GLU A 99 9.26 -1.38 2.41
N GLU A 100 8.28 -2.26 2.25
CA GLU A 100 7.91 -2.84 0.96
C GLU A 100 7.46 -1.77 -0.04
N SER A 101 6.63 -0.82 0.39
CA SER A 101 6.18 0.30 -0.45
C SER A 101 7.36 1.18 -0.91
N LYS A 102 8.32 1.46 -0.02
CA LYS A 102 9.55 2.20 -0.38
C LYS A 102 10.36 1.43 -1.43
N ARG A 103 10.54 0.11 -1.25
CA ARG A 103 11.23 -0.75 -2.23
C ARG A 103 10.52 -0.77 -3.58
N GLN A 104 9.19 -0.93 -3.58
CA GLN A 104 8.39 -0.92 -4.80
C GLN A 104 8.49 0.43 -5.52
N ARG A 105 8.44 1.55 -4.79
CA ARG A 105 8.59 2.89 -5.36
C ARG A 105 9.96 3.08 -6.01
N LEU A 106 11.03 2.65 -5.33
CA LEU A 106 12.39 2.69 -5.90
C LEU A 106 12.50 1.83 -7.15
N PHE A 107 11.94 0.62 -7.12
CA PHE A 107 11.91 -0.27 -8.28
C PHE A 107 11.18 0.35 -9.47
N LEU A 108 9.99 0.93 -9.25
CA LEU A 108 9.22 1.63 -10.28
C LEU A 108 9.99 2.81 -10.88
N ILE A 109 10.67 3.61 -10.05
CA ILE A 109 11.50 4.72 -10.50
C ILE A 109 12.67 4.21 -11.36
N LEU A 110 13.36 3.15 -10.92
CA LEU A 110 14.47 2.55 -11.67
C LEU A 110 14.00 2.02 -13.02
N VAL A 111 12.96 1.19 -13.05
CA VAL A 111 12.39 0.65 -14.29
C VAL A 111 11.91 1.77 -15.21
N GLY A 112 11.22 2.78 -14.68
CA GLY A 112 10.78 3.95 -15.43
C GLY A 112 11.95 4.73 -16.05
N SER A 113 13.02 4.97 -15.29
CA SER A 113 14.21 5.68 -15.76
C SER A 113 14.93 4.92 -16.88
N ILE A 114 15.04 3.59 -16.76
CA ILE A 114 15.63 2.73 -17.79
C ILE A 114 14.74 2.75 -19.05
N GLY A 115 13.42 2.68 -18.89
CA GLY A 115 12.47 2.77 -20.00
C GLY A 115 12.61 4.09 -20.79
N ILE A 116 12.73 5.21 -20.08
CA ILE A 116 12.97 6.53 -20.70
C ILE A 116 14.31 6.56 -21.43
N ALA A 117 15.38 6.06 -20.81
CA ALA A 117 16.71 6.01 -21.45
C ALA A 117 16.69 5.18 -22.75
N VAL A 118 16.04 4.01 -22.73
CA VAL A 118 15.87 3.16 -23.92
C VAL A 118 15.05 3.88 -24.99
N ALA A 119 13.97 4.57 -24.63
CA ALA A 119 13.15 5.33 -25.58
C ALA A 119 13.94 6.48 -26.24
N VAL A 120 14.78 7.19 -25.47
CA VAL A 120 15.66 8.25 -25.99
C VAL A 120 16.68 7.66 -26.97
N ILE A 121 17.34 6.57 -26.60
CA ILE A 121 18.30 5.88 -27.47
C ILE A 121 17.63 5.41 -28.76
N ALA A 122 16.46 4.77 -28.66
CA ALA A 122 15.69 4.32 -29.80
C ALA A 122 15.32 5.50 -30.73
N GLY A 123 14.91 6.64 -30.17
CA GLY A 123 14.63 7.86 -30.92
C GLY A 123 15.86 8.40 -31.67
N ILE A 124 17.03 8.40 -31.03
CA ILE A 124 18.30 8.81 -31.66
C ILE A 124 18.67 7.87 -32.80
N VAL A 125 18.61 6.55 -32.58
CA VAL A 125 18.92 5.54 -33.60
C VAL A 125 17.96 5.63 -34.78
N PHE A 126 16.66 5.81 -34.52
CA PHE A 126 15.67 5.98 -35.59
C PHE A 126 15.94 7.24 -36.43
N ARG A 127 16.28 8.35 -35.78
CA ARG A 127 16.66 9.60 -36.47
C ARG A 127 17.93 9.41 -37.30
N SER A 128 18.96 8.78 -36.75
CA SER A 128 20.23 8.57 -37.47
C SER A 128 20.03 7.69 -38.68
N LEU A 129 19.30 6.58 -38.56
CA LEU A 129 18.99 5.69 -39.68
C LEU A 129 18.21 6.41 -40.80
N ARG A 130 17.24 7.27 -40.44
CA ARG A 130 16.47 8.04 -41.42
C ARG A 130 17.36 9.03 -42.18
N ILE A 131 18.23 9.75 -41.48
CA ILE A 131 19.18 10.70 -42.08
C ILE A 131 20.18 9.96 -42.98
N THR A 132 20.78 8.87 -42.51
CA THR A 132 21.75 8.09 -43.27
C THR A 132 21.14 7.53 -44.55
N ARG A 133 19.89 7.05 -44.51
CA ARG A 133 19.17 6.58 -45.72
C ARG A 133 18.95 7.70 -46.73
N MET A 134 18.54 8.89 -46.28
CA MET A 134 18.37 10.05 -47.16
C MET A 134 19.70 10.50 -47.77
N GLN A 135 20.76 10.61 -46.96
CA GLN A 135 22.11 10.95 -47.42
C GLN A 135 22.61 9.95 -48.45
N LYS A 136 22.42 8.65 -48.22
CA LYS A 136 22.81 7.60 -49.16
C LYS A 136 22.10 7.76 -50.51
N SER A 137 20.80 8.03 -50.52
CA SER A 137 20.04 8.26 -51.76
C SER A 137 20.53 9.49 -52.53
N ILE A 138 20.87 10.57 -51.83
CA ILE A 138 21.44 11.78 -52.45
C ILE A 138 22.81 11.47 -53.07
N ILE A 139 23.68 10.77 -52.33
CA ILE A 139 25.01 10.37 -52.80
C ILE A 139 24.91 9.46 -54.02
N GLU A 140 23.99 8.48 -54.03
CA GLU A 140 23.76 7.60 -55.18
C GLU A 140 23.33 8.39 -56.42
N LYS A 141 22.42 9.36 -56.27
CA LYS A 141 21.99 10.24 -57.38
C LYS A 141 23.13 11.10 -57.91
N GLN A 142 23.93 11.70 -57.02
CA GLN A 142 25.08 12.51 -57.40
C GLN A 142 26.14 11.67 -58.12
N LYS A 143 26.44 10.47 -57.62
CA LYS A 143 27.38 9.54 -58.24
C LYS A 143 26.93 9.17 -59.65
N HIS A 144 25.66 8.84 -59.82
CA HIS A 144 25.10 8.51 -61.14
C HIS A 144 25.21 9.68 -62.12
N LEU A 145 24.92 10.90 -61.68
CA LEU A 145 25.08 12.10 -62.52
C LEU A 145 26.54 12.31 -62.95
N VAL A 146 27.50 12.12 -62.04
CA VAL A 146 28.93 12.20 -62.34
C VAL A 146 29.35 11.13 -63.35
N GLU A 147 28.89 9.88 -63.19
CA GLU A 147 29.16 8.79 -64.13
C GLU A 147 28.62 9.10 -65.53
N VAL A 148 27.39 9.62 -65.65
CA VAL A 148 26.80 10.04 -66.93
C VAL A 148 27.62 11.17 -67.56
N LYS A 149 27.96 12.21 -66.79
CA LYS A 149 28.77 13.33 -67.30
C LYS A 149 30.16 12.91 -67.73
N GLN A 150 30.80 12.00 -67.00
CA GLN A 150 32.09 11.46 -67.38
C GLN A 150 32.02 10.66 -68.68
N LYS A 151 30.94 9.89 -68.87
CA LYS A 151 30.68 9.19 -70.15
C LYS A 151 30.48 10.18 -71.30
N GLU A 152 29.65 11.20 -71.14
CA GLU A 152 29.41 12.23 -72.15
C GLU A 152 30.71 12.95 -72.56
N ILE A 153 31.55 13.29 -71.59
CA ILE A 153 32.87 13.90 -71.83
C ILE A 153 33.77 12.94 -72.62
N LEU A 154 33.83 11.66 -72.21
CA LEU A 154 34.66 10.67 -72.88
C LEU A 154 34.20 10.43 -74.32
N ASP A 155 32.89 10.32 -74.55
CA ASP A 155 32.29 10.18 -75.88
C ASP A 155 32.60 11.40 -76.75
N SER A 156 32.54 12.61 -76.18
CA SER A 156 32.92 13.86 -76.86
C SER A 156 34.41 13.88 -77.23
N ILE A 157 35.30 13.44 -76.32
CA ILE A 157 36.74 13.31 -76.58
C ILE A 157 36.99 12.29 -77.70
N HIS A 158 36.35 11.12 -77.65
CA HIS A 158 36.46 10.10 -78.68
C HIS A 158 35.96 10.59 -80.05
N TYR A 159 34.83 11.31 -80.07
CA TYR A 159 34.28 11.90 -81.27
C TYR A 159 35.23 12.95 -81.88
N ALA A 160 35.72 13.89 -81.07
CA ALA A 160 36.71 14.87 -81.50
C ALA A 160 37.98 14.20 -82.05
N LYS A 161 38.48 13.16 -81.38
CA LYS A 161 39.61 12.35 -81.85
C LYS A 161 39.33 11.69 -83.19
N ARG A 162 38.12 11.13 -83.40
CA ARG A 162 37.71 10.51 -84.67
C ARG A 162 37.68 11.54 -85.81
N ILE A 163 37.14 12.73 -85.58
CA ILE A 163 37.18 13.83 -86.56
C ILE A 163 38.62 14.21 -86.88
N GLN A 164 39.44 14.45 -85.87
CA GLN A 164 40.85 14.81 -86.06
C GLN A 164 41.59 13.77 -86.91
N GLN A 165 41.41 12.48 -86.61
CA GLN A 165 42.02 11.39 -87.38
C GLN A 165 41.51 11.30 -88.82
N SER A 166 40.24 11.63 -89.09
CA SER A 166 39.68 11.64 -90.44
C SER A 166 40.12 12.82 -91.31
N LEU A 167 40.50 13.95 -90.69
CA LEU A 167 41.02 15.14 -91.36
C LEU A 167 42.54 15.10 -91.58
N LEU A 168 43.25 14.28 -90.79
CA LEU A 168 44.67 14.08 -90.97
C LEU A 168 44.92 13.18 -92.20
N PRO A 169 45.80 13.58 -93.13
CA PRO A 169 46.17 12.71 -94.23
C PRO A 169 46.80 11.44 -93.68
N THR A 170 46.41 10.28 -94.22
CA THR A 170 46.95 8.98 -93.77
C THR A 170 48.48 9.01 -93.77
N GLU A 171 49.12 8.32 -92.81
CA GLU A 171 50.59 8.30 -92.71
C GLU A 171 51.26 7.89 -94.03
N ASN A 172 50.59 7.01 -94.80
CA ASN A 172 51.01 6.62 -96.15
C ASN A 172 50.89 7.74 -97.21
N TYR A 173 49.95 8.68 -97.08
CA TYR A 173 49.83 9.86 -97.93
C TYR A 173 50.86 10.93 -97.57
N ILE A 174 51.07 11.17 -96.28
CA ILE A 174 52.12 12.08 -95.76
C ILE A 174 53.50 11.55 -96.20
N GLY A 175 53.77 10.26 -95.98
CA GLY A 175 55.03 9.63 -96.37
C GLY A 175 55.31 9.64 -97.88
N ARG A 176 54.27 9.51 -98.72
CA ARG A 176 54.43 9.61 -100.19
C ARG A 176 54.75 11.03 -100.64
N ASN A 177 54.13 12.06 -100.06
CA ASN A 177 54.42 13.45 -100.43
C ASN A 177 55.75 13.96 -99.86
N LEU A 178 56.12 13.54 -98.65
CA LEU A 178 57.46 13.81 -98.09
C LEU A 178 58.60 13.18 -98.92
N LYS A 179 58.36 12.01 -99.55
CA LYS A 179 59.31 11.41 -100.51
C LYS A 179 59.39 12.18 -101.82
N LYS A 180 58.31 12.83 -102.27
CA LYS A 180 58.28 13.67 -103.49
C LYS A 180 58.96 15.03 -103.30
N LEU A 181 58.98 15.57 -102.08
CA LEU A 181 59.68 16.81 -101.70
C LEU A 181 61.19 16.63 -101.49
N LYS A 182 61.71 15.40 -101.61
CA LYS A 182 63.14 15.06 -101.46
C LYS A 182 63.89 14.98 -102.80
N PHE A 183 63.45 15.73 -103.81
CA PHE A 183 64.17 15.98 -105.06
C PHE A 183 64.45 17.47 -105.21
#